data_AF-A0A7J7LNC9-F1
#
_entry.id   AF-A0A7J7LNC9-F1
#
_cell.length_a   1.000
_cell.length_b   1.000
_cell.length_c   1.000
_cell.angle_alpha   90.00
_cell.angle_beta   90.00
_cell.angle_gamma   90.00
#
_symmetry.space_group_name_H-M   'P 1'
#
loop_
_entity.id
_entity.type
_entity.pdbx_description
1 polymer ?
#
loop_
_entity_poly.entity_id
_entity_poly.type
_entity_poly.pdbx_seq_one_letter_code
_entity_poly.pdbx_strand_id
1 'polypeptide(L)'
;MASITLNKNSVPGDKSALVPGGICLGTPVMTSRQFTEKEFIATADFIHEGVLIVLEAKGCVQGSKLQDFMKFIKSPEFSLTYRITDLQRQVEVLTI
;
A
#
# COMPACT_ATOMS: atom_id res chain seq x y z
N MET A 1 -8.81 1.12 4.96
CA MET A 1 -7.51 0.96 4.26
C MET A 1 -7.79 0.14 3.00
N ALA A 2 -7.04 0.36 1.92
CA ALA A 2 -7.44 0.16 0.51
C ALA A 2 -7.69 -1.29 0.00
N SER A 3 -8.01 -2.26 0.86
CA SER A 3 -8.29 -3.66 0.49
C SER A 3 -7.16 -4.40 -0.24
N ILE A 4 -5.91 -3.92 -0.15
CA ILE A 4 -4.70 -4.59 -0.63
C ILE A 4 -3.91 -5.14 0.57
N THR A 5 -3.64 -6.45 0.58
CA THR A 5 -2.83 -7.10 1.61
C THR A 5 -1.50 -7.58 1.02
N LEU A 6 -0.40 -7.16 1.64
CA LEU A 6 0.97 -7.54 1.25
C LEU A 6 1.91 -7.51 2.46
N ASN A 7 3.09 -8.09 2.31
CA ASN A 7 4.06 -8.22 3.39
C ASN A 7 5.26 -7.30 3.17
N LYS A 8 5.70 -6.63 4.24
CA LYS A 8 7.00 -5.94 4.25
C LYS A 8 8.11 -6.99 4.23
N ASN A 9 9.19 -6.71 3.50
CA ASN A 9 10.29 -7.63 3.34
C ASN A 9 11.63 -6.88 3.35
N SER A 10 12.62 -7.44 4.05
CA SER A 10 13.97 -6.88 4.04
C SER A 10 14.59 -7.00 2.64
N VAL A 11 15.40 -6.02 2.27
CA VAL A 11 16.10 -5.97 0.98
C VAL A 11 17.61 -5.76 1.20
N PRO A 12 18.47 -6.15 0.25
CA PRO A 12 19.90 -5.86 0.33
C PRO A 12 20.16 -4.36 0.57
N GLY A 13 20.95 -4.04 1.59
CA GLY A 13 21.25 -2.66 1.99
C GLY A 13 20.45 -2.14 3.19
N ASP A 14 19.43 -2.88 3.66
CA ASP A 14 18.73 -2.54 4.89
C ASP A 14 19.67 -2.60 6.10
N LYS A 15 19.70 -1.53 6.90
CA LYS A 15 20.54 -1.43 8.10
C LYS A 15 19.97 -2.25 9.28
N SER A 16 18.70 -2.61 9.25
CA SER A 16 18.01 -3.34 10.31
C SER A 16 16.84 -4.15 9.76
N ALA A 17 16.71 -5.40 10.20
CA ALA A 17 15.56 -6.25 9.86
C ALA A 17 14.23 -5.76 10.47
N LEU A 18 14.28 -4.88 11.48
CA LEU A 18 13.08 -4.29 12.10
C LEU A 18 12.45 -3.19 11.24
N VAL A 19 13.22 -2.62 10.30
CA VAL A 19 12.77 -1.56 9.39
C VAL A 19 13.05 -2.01 7.95
N PRO A 20 12.26 -2.96 7.43
CA PRO A 20 12.42 -3.45 6.07
C PRO A 20 12.18 -2.34 5.04
N GLY A 21 13.03 -2.28 4.02
CA GLY A 21 12.96 -1.30 2.94
C GLY A 21 12.03 -1.68 1.78
N GLY A 22 11.54 -2.92 1.72
CA GLY A 22 10.77 -3.44 0.59
C GLY A 22 9.44 -4.11 0.96
N ILE A 23 8.77 -4.59 -0.08
CA ILE A 23 7.54 -5.40 -0.01
C ILE A 23 7.71 -6.65 -0.89
N CYS A 24 7.10 -7.76 -0.50
CA CYS A 24 7.06 -8.98 -1.30
C CYS A 24 5.64 -9.17 -1.87
N LEU A 25 5.57 -9.46 -3.17
CA LEU A 25 4.33 -9.67 -3.91
C LEU A 25 4.29 -11.10 -4.45
N GLY A 26 3.09 -11.70 -4.43
CA GLY A 26 2.88 -13.04 -4.96
C GLY A 26 1.57 -13.11 -5.76
N THR A 27 1.61 -13.84 -6.87
CA THR A 27 0.47 -14.08 -7.75
C THR A 27 -0.43 -15.29 -7.40
N PRO A 28 0.01 -16.35 -6.65
CA PRO A 28 -0.75 -17.60 -6.58
C PRO A 28 -2.21 -17.50 -6.17
N VAL A 29 -2.53 -16.69 -5.15
CA VAL A 29 -3.92 -16.53 -4.66
C VAL A 29 -4.82 -15.89 -5.72
N MET A 30 -4.32 -14.88 -6.42
CA MET A 30 -5.08 -14.16 -7.44
C MET A 30 -5.18 -14.97 -8.73
N THR A 31 -4.12 -15.67 -9.14
CA THR A 31 -4.16 -16.60 -10.27
C THR A 31 -5.14 -17.76 -10.02
N SER A 32 -5.26 -18.22 -8.77
CA SER A 32 -6.27 -19.23 -8.38
C SER A 32 -7.71 -18.71 -8.49
N ARG A 33 -7.89 -17.39 -8.52
CA ARG A 33 -9.13 -16.65 -8.83
C ARG A 33 -9.18 -16.17 -10.28
N GLN A 34 -8.43 -16.82 -11.17
CA GLN A 34 -8.47 -16.59 -12.61
C GLN A 34 -8.00 -15.20 -13.07
N PHE A 35 -7.22 -14.47 -12.25
CA PHE A 35 -6.55 -13.26 -12.73
C PHE A 35 -5.57 -13.59 -13.86
N THR A 36 -5.68 -12.83 -14.95
CA THR A 36 -4.74 -12.86 -16.08
C THR A 36 -3.75 -11.71 -16.00
N GLU A 37 -2.84 -11.62 -16.96
CA GLU A 37 -1.85 -10.55 -17.08
C GLU A 37 -2.49 -9.16 -17.05
N LYS A 38 -3.69 -9.02 -17.64
CA LYS A 38 -4.42 -7.75 -17.67
C LYS A 38 -4.81 -7.29 -16.26
N GLU A 39 -5.37 -8.18 -15.45
CA GLU A 39 -5.75 -7.84 -14.08
C GLU A 39 -4.50 -7.62 -13.19
N PHE A 40 -3.38 -8.28 -13.48
CA PHE A 40 -2.12 -8.03 -12.79
C PHE A 40 -1.50 -6.66 -13.13
N ILE A 41 -1.66 -6.15 -14.35
CA ILE A 41 -1.28 -4.77 -14.70
C ILE A 41 -2.09 -3.78 -13.85
N ALA A 42 -3.42 -3.93 -13.82
CA ALA A 42 -4.27 -3.08 -12.98
C ALA A 42 -3.92 -3.19 -11.48
N THR A 43 -3.59 -4.40 -11.01
CA THR A 43 -3.12 -4.62 -9.63
C THR A 43 -1.82 -3.87 -9.35
N ALA A 44 -0.87 -3.86 -10.29
CA ALA A 44 0.37 -3.10 -10.16
C ALA A 44 0.13 -1.59 -10.12
N ASP A 45 -0.82 -1.08 -10.93
CA ASP A 45 -1.22 0.33 -10.91
C ASP A 45 -1.82 0.72 -9.56
N PHE A 46 -2.67 -0.12 -8.97
CA PHE A 46 -3.22 0.12 -7.63
C PHE A 46 -2.16 0.13 -6.52
N ILE A 47 -1.18 -0.77 -6.60
CA ILE A 47 -0.04 -0.77 -5.67
C ILE A 47 0.77 0.53 -5.83
N HIS A 48 1.02 0.95 -7.08
CA HIS A 48 1.74 2.18 -7.36
C HIS A 48 1.00 3.41 -6.81
N GLU A 49 -0.31 3.51 -7.03
CA GLU A 49 -1.13 4.59 -6.47
C GLU A 49 -1.06 4.62 -4.94
N GLY A 50 -1.16 3.45 -4.29
CA GLY A 50 -1.00 3.33 -2.84
C GLY A 50 0.36 3.84 -2.34
N VAL A 51 1.45 3.55 -3.07
CA VAL A 51 2.79 4.07 -2.74
C VAL A 51 2.84 5.59 -2.87
N LEU A 52 2.25 6.17 -3.92
CA LEU A 52 2.21 7.62 -4.09
C LEU A 52 1.43 8.31 -2.96
N ILE A 53 0.29 7.75 -2.55
CA ILE A 53 -0.48 8.25 -1.40
C ILE A 53 0.37 8.22 -0.12
N VAL A 54 1.10 7.12 0.13
CA VAL A 54 1.96 6.99 1.32
C VAL A 54 3.13 7.98 1.28
N LEU A 55 3.73 8.23 0.12
CA LEU A 55 4.80 9.22 -0.02
C LEU A 55 4.32 10.63 0.29
N GLU A 56 3.15 11.01 -0.22
CA GLU A 56 2.53 12.30 0.06
C GLU A 56 2.17 12.42 1.55
N ALA A 57 1.50 11.40 2.11
CA ALA A 57 1.16 11.36 3.53
C ALA A 57 2.41 11.50 4.42
N LYS A 58 3.52 10.83 4.06
CA LYS A 58 4.79 10.91 4.79
C LYS A 58 5.39 12.31 4.75
N GLY A 59 5.22 13.04 3.64
CA GLY A 59 5.64 14.45 3.52
C GLY A 59 4.87 15.40 4.44
N CYS A 60 3.66 15.04 4.85
CA CYS A 60 2.82 15.84 5.75
C CYS A 60 3.11 15.59 7.25
N VAL A 61 3.84 14.53 7.60
CA VAL A 61 4.12 14.18 9.01
C VAL A 61 5.37 14.89 9.50
N GLN A 62 5.26 15.57 10.64
CA GLN A 62 6.41 16.12 11.36
C GLN A 62 7.08 15.02 12.18
N GLY A 63 8.10 14.35 11.63
CA GLY A 63 8.90 13.36 12.34
C GLY A 63 9.34 12.18 11.47
N SER A 64 10.25 11.37 11.99
CA SER A 64 10.81 10.19 11.29
C SER A 64 10.35 8.85 11.85
N LYS A 65 9.58 8.84 12.94
CA LYS A 65 9.14 7.60 13.60
C LYS A 65 7.87 7.06 12.95
N LEU A 66 7.82 5.73 12.79
CA LEU A 66 6.64 5.05 12.27
C LEU A 66 5.38 5.30 13.13
N GLN A 67 5.54 5.42 14.45
CA GLN A 67 4.40 5.67 15.35
C GLN A 67 3.71 7.01 15.06
N ASP A 68 4.47 8.05 14.71
CA ASP A 68 3.92 9.37 14.40
C ASP A 68 3.14 9.33 13.08
N PHE A 69 3.69 8.63 12.08
CA PHE A 69 2.99 8.36 10.83
C PHE A 69 1.69 7.58 11.06
N MET A 70 1.72 6.52 11.86
CA MET A 70 0.53 5.72 12.17
C MET A 70 -0.55 6.50 12.93
N LYS A 71 -0.17 7.47 13.77
CA LYS A 71 -1.11 8.38 14.44
C LYS A 71 -1.72 9.35 13.43
N PHE A 72 -0.90 9.94 12.57
CA PHE A 72 -1.34 10.89 11.54
C PHE A 72 -2.37 10.28 10.59
N ILE A 73 -2.11 9.10 10.02
CA ILE A 73 -3.06 8.48 9.07
C ILE A 73 -4.38 8.01 9.72
N LYS A 74 -4.44 7.97 11.05
CA LYS A 74 -5.64 7.64 11.83
C LYS A 74 -6.34 8.88 12.37
N SER A 75 -5.73 10.05 12.23
CA SER A 75 -6.26 11.27 12.80
C SER A 75 -7.32 11.88 11.88
N PRO A 76 -8.28 12.65 12.41
CA PRO A 76 -9.30 13.32 11.61
C PRO A 76 -8.70 14.33 10.62
N GLU A 77 -7.49 14.83 10.89
CA GLU A 77 -6.78 15.78 10.01
C GLU A 77 -6.18 15.12 8.76
N PHE A 78 -6.27 13.79 8.62
CA PHE A 78 -5.74 13.08 7.46
C PHE A 78 -6.55 13.37 6.18
N SER A 79 -6.05 14.32 5.40
CA SER A 79 -6.71 14.86 4.21
C SER A 79 -6.81 13.89 3.02
N LEU A 80 -6.00 12.83 2.97
CA LEU A 80 -5.97 11.89 1.84
C LEU A 80 -6.91 10.69 2.00
N THR A 81 -7.78 10.70 3.02
CA THR A 81 -8.74 9.63 3.29
C THR A 81 -9.59 9.30 2.07
N TYR A 82 -10.06 10.31 1.33
CA TYR A 82 -10.90 10.11 0.14
C TYR A 82 -10.20 9.30 -0.97
N ARG A 83 -8.88 9.49 -1.16
CA ARG A 83 -8.09 8.73 -2.14
C ARG A 83 -7.95 7.28 -1.74
N ILE A 84 -7.74 7.02 -0.45
CA ILE A 84 -7.69 5.64 0.07
C ILE A 84 -9.04 4.95 -0.13
N THR A 85 -10.14 5.65 0.09
CA THR A 85 -11.49 5.10 -0.10
C THR A 85 -11.80 4.85 -1.58
N ASP A 86 -11.40 5.74 -2.49
CA ASP A 86 -11.59 5.49 -3.92
C ASP A 86 -10.71 4.34 -4.42
N LEU A 87 -9.43 4.28 -4.01
CA LEU A 87 -8.56 3.13 -4.31
C LEU A 87 -9.15 1.83 -3.76
N GLN A 88 -9.70 1.85 -2.54
CA GLN A 88 -10.39 0.70 -1.95
C GLN A 88 -11.53 0.20 -2.86
N ARG A 89 -12.36 1.12 -3.33
CA ARG A 89 -13.49 0.82 -4.21
C ARG A 89 -13.01 0.21 -5.53
N GLN A 90 -11.98 0.79 -6.16
CA GLN A 90 -11.42 0.28 -7.41
C GLN A 90 -10.85 -1.13 -7.25
N VAL A 91 -10.12 -1.38 -6.15
CA VAL A 91 -9.58 -2.71 -5.81
C VAL A 91 -10.71 -3.70 -5.61
N GLU A 92 -11.74 -3.35 -4.82
CA GLU A 92 -12.87 -4.23 -4.56
C GLU A 92 -13.60 -4.62 -5.84
N VAL A 93 -13.86 -3.67 -6.75
CA VAL A 93 -14.47 -3.92 -8.06
C VAL A 93 -13.65 -4.88 -8.92
N LEU A 94 -12.32 -4.83 -8.86
CA LEU A 94 -11.46 -5.76 -9.62
C LEU A 94 -11.46 -7.17 -9.01
N THR A 95 -11.72 -7.29 -7.71
CA THR A 95 -11.58 -8.56 -6.96
C THR A 95 -12.87 -9.35 -6.74
N ILE A 96 -14.01 -8.83 -7.21
CA ILE A 96 -15.34 -9.48 -7.22
C ILE A 96 -15.48 -10.29 -8.50
#